data_AF-A0A842U557-F1
#
_entry.id   AF-A0A842U557-F1
#
_cell.length_a   1.000
_cell.length_b   1.000
_cell.length_c   1.000
_cell.angle_alpha   90.00
_cell.angle_beta   90.00
_cell.angle_gamma   90.00
#
_symmetry.space_group_name_H-M   'P 1'
#
loop_
_entity.id
_entity.type
_entity.pdbx_description
1 polymer ?
#
loop_
_entity_poly.entity_id
_entity_poly.type
_entity_poly.pdbx_seq_one_letter_code
_entity_poly.pdbx_strand_id
1 'polypeptide(L)'
;MEISIDILGLGSDILMLELVEILQGISCLVYVVICFILGIKISLKYLRYRQRDLLLVGITWMGLAFPWIPDTINLFLILLFQATLSNAVYFIIVLATLPVPLFCWLIAFTDFRFKKDQKIILLVYLIIAIAFEIAFFILLFQNVRLIGRFLGPFQPEYMLFIQLYLFAIIAVFFITGVLFFIQSMTSESRQVKLRGKLILVAFFLFTTGAIFEVIVPFIPIFVVITR
;
A
#
# COMPACT_ATOMS: atom_id res chain seq x y z
N MET A 1 33.62 30.92 -26.92
CA MET A 1 32.27 31.52 -26.81
C MET A 1 31.32 30.51 -27.39
N GLU A 2 31.01 29.48 -26.61
CA GLU A 2 30.06 28.43 -26.98
C GLU A 2 28.67 28.91 -26.58
N ILE A 3 27.77 28.96 -27.55
CA ILE A 3 26.38 29.34 -27.34
C ILE A 3 25.64 28.05 -27.03
N SER A 4 25.44 27.76 -25.75
CA SER A 4 24.51 26.72 -25.30
C SER A 4 23.09 27.23 -25.47
N ILE A 5 22.37 26.64 -26.42
CA ILE A 5 20.96 26.93 -26.66
C ILE A 5 20.14 26.06 -25.70
N ASP A 6 19.70 26.69 -24.62
CA ASP A 6 18.82 26.12 -23.60
C ASP A 6 17.36 26.21 -24.07
N ILE A 7 16.94 25.31 -24.97
CA ILE A 7 15.61 25.35 -25.62
C ILE A 7 14.49 24.70 -24.77
N LEU A 8 14.79 24.07 -23.62
CA LEU A 8 13.74 23.39 -22.84
C LEU A 8 13.75 23.62 -21.33
N GLY A 9 14.72 24.33 -20.74
CA GLY A 9 14.76 24.47 -19.27
C GLY A 9 14.81 23.13 -18.53
N LEU A 10 15.16 22.05 -19.24
CA LEU A 10 15.50 20.76 -18.68
C LEU A 10 16.98 20.86 -18.33
N GLY A 11 17.26 21.39 -17.14
CA GLY A 11 18.56 21.26 -16.51
C GLY A 11 19.00 19.80 -16.64
N SER A 12 20.08 19.57 -17.36
CA SER A 12 20.57 18.26 -17.79
C SER A 12 21.25 17.49 -16.66
N ASP A 13 20.66 17.50 -15.47
CA ASP A 13 20.95 16.49 -14.47
C ASP A 13 20.22 15.23 -14.93
N ILE A 14 20.90 14.44 -15.76
CA ILE A 14 20.45 13.08 -16.08
C ILE A 14 20.17 12.39 -14.76
N LEU A 15 18.94 11.87 -14.60
CA LEU A 15 18.52 11.25 -13.36
C LEU A 15 19.24 9.90 -13.22
N MET A 16 20.46 9.95 -12.69
CA MET A 16 21.31 8.79 -12.47
C MET A 16 20.83 8.07 -11.22
N LEU A 17 20.18 6.92 -11.43
CA LEU A 17 19.76 6.08 -10.32
C LEU A 17 20.97 5.41 -9.66
N GLU A 18 21.03 5.49 -8.33
CA GLU A 18 21.95 4.68 -7.57
C GLU A 18 21.52 3.19 -7.62
N LEU A 19 22.46 2.27 -7.41
CA LEU A 19 22.18 0.83 -7.36
C LEU A 19 21.03 0.51 -6.39
N VAL A 20 20.98 1.22 -5.28
CA VAL A 20 19.99 1.08 -4.21
C VAL A 20 18.59 1.42 -4.70
N GLU A 21 18.47 2.48 -5.50
CA GLU A 21 17.20 2.97 -6.04
C GLU A 21 16.69 2.03 -7.14
N ILE A 22 17.59 1.48 -7.96
CA ILE A 22 17.25 0.44 -8.93
C ILE A 22 16.71 -0.81 -8.22
N LEU A 23 17.41 -1.26 -7.18
CA LEU A 23 16.98 -2.42 -6.40
C LEU A 23 15.63 -2.15 -5.73
N GLN A 24 15.44 -0.95 -5.15
CA GLN A 24 14.17 -0.57 -4.55
C GLN A 24 13.02 -0.61 -5.56
N GLY A 25 13.18 0.04 -6.73
CA GLY A 25 12.16 0.04 -7.76
C GLY A 25 11.82 -1.37 -8.25
N ILE A 26 12.82 -2.22 -8.48
CA ILE A 26 12.63 -3.61 -8.92
C ILE A 26 11.92 -4.44 -7.84
N SER A 27 12.30 -4.33 -6.56
CA SER A 27 11.63 -5.03 -5.46
C SER A 27 10.16 -4.62 -5.38
N CYS A 28 9.86 -3.31 -5.47
CA CYS A 28 8.49 -2.81 -5.50
C CYS A 28 7.69 -3.40 -6.68
N LEU A 29 8.27 -3.42 -7.89
CA LEU A 29 7.65 -4.00 -9.07
C LEU A 29 7.32 -5.49 -8.86
N VAL A 30 8.28 -6.27 -8.36
CA VAL A 30 8.09 -7.70 -8.09
C VAL A 30 6.98 -7.90 -7.07
N TYR A 31 6.97 -7.14 -5.97
CA TYR A 31 5.94 -7.20 -4.95
C TYR A 31 4.55 -6.87 -5.51
N VAL A 32 4.41 -5.77 -6.26
CA VAL A 32 3.15 -5.35 -6.89
C VAL A 32 2.64 -6.43 -7.84
N VAL A 33 3.51 -6.99 -8.70
CA VAL A 33 3.13 -8.05 -9.64
C VAL A 33 2.65 -9.31 -8.90
N ILE A 34 3.35 -9.74 -7.85
CA ILE A 34 2.94 -10.89 -7.03
C ILE A 34 1.57 -10.64 -6.39
N CYS A 35 1.37 -9.47 -5.78
CA CYS A 35 0.10 -9.11 -5.14
C CYS A 35 -1.06 -9.09 -6.14
N PHE A 36 -0.84 -8.54 -7.34
CA PHE A 36 -1.84 -8.52 -8.40
C PHE A 36 -2.16 -9.93 -8.91
N ILE A 37 -1.16 -10.76 -9.19
CA ILE A 37 -1.37 -12.14 -9.64
C ILE A 37 -2.15 -12.94 -8.58
N LEU A 38 -1.78 -12.84 -7.30
CA LEU A 38 -2.46 -13.53 -6.21
C LEU A 38 -3.88 -13.00 -6.01
N GLY A 39 -4.06 -11.68 -5.98
CA GLY A 39 -5.35 -11.03 -5.80
C GLY A 39 -6.33 -11.34 -6.94
N ILE A 40 -5.86 -11.34 -8.19
CA ILE A 40 -6.64 -11.77 -9.36
C ILE A 40 -6.99 -13.25 -9.25
N LYS A 41 -6.04 -14.14 -8.92
CA LYS A 41 -6.32 -15.58 -8.76
C LYS A 41 -7.35 -15.86 -7.66
N ILE A 42 -7.32 -15.11 -6.55
CA ILE A 42 -8.30 -15.23 -5.46
C ILE A 42 -9.65 -14.67 -5.92
N SER A 43 -9.67 -13.51 -6.56
CA SER A 43 -10.87 -12.88 -7.10
C SER A 43 -11.56 -13.75 -8.16
N LEU A 44 -10.82 -14.38 -9.08
CA LEU A 44 -11.40 -15.25 -10.11
C LEU A 44 -12.05 -16.52 -9.51
N LYS A 45 -11.64 -16.98 -8.33
CA LYS A 45 -12.33 -18.07 -7.63
C LYS A 45 -13.76 -17.68 -7.22
N TYR A 46 -14.05 -16.39 -7.04
CA TYR A 46 -15.42 -15.91 -6.82
C TYR A 46 -16.37 -16.36 -7.95
N LEU A 47 -15.94 -16.29 -9.20
CA LEU A 47 -16.78 -16.66 -10.35
C LEU A 47 -17.20 -18.14 -10.30
N ARG A 48 -16.34 -19.00 -9.72
CA ARG A 48 -16.61 -20.44 -9.57
C ARG A 48 -17.45 -20.75 -8.32
N TYR A 49 -17.11 -20.18 -7.16
CA TYR A 49 -17.71 -20.55 -5.87
C TYR A 49 -18.85 -19.62 -5.42
N ARG A 50 -19.02 -18.47 -6.08
CA ARG A 50 -19.97 -17.40 -5.74
C ARG A 50 -19.89 -16.91 -4.28
N GLN A 51 -18.73 -17.07 -3.65
CA GLN A 51 -18.45 -16.61 -2.29
C GLN A 51 -17.87 -15.20 -2.33
N ARG A 52 -18.68 -14.19 -2.01
CA ARG A 52 -18.31 -12.76 -2.05
C ARG A 52 -17.00 -12.47 -1.32
N ASP A 53 -16.73 -13.18 -0.23
CA ASP A 53 -15.50 -13.02 0.57
C ASP A 53 -14.24 -13.23 -0.26
N LEU A 54 -14.26 -14.15 -1.23
CA LEU A 54 -13.12 -14.38 -2.12
C LEU A 54 -12.84 -13.16 -3.00
N LEU A 55 -13.88 -12.49 -3.49
CA LEU A 55 -13.71 -11.26 -4.26
C LEU A 55 -13.13 -10.14 -3.38
N LEU A 56 -13.68 -9.96 -2.18
CA LEU A 56 -13.25 -8.90 -1.26
C LEU A 56 -11.81 -9.11 -0.76
N VAL A 57 -11.44 -10.35 -0.42
CA VAL A 57 -10.06 -10.70 -0.04
C VAL A 57 -9.12 -10.52 -1.23
N GLY A 58 -9.53 -10.89 -2.44
CA GLY A 58 -8.72 -10.67 -3.64
C GLY A 58 -8.47 -9.19 -3.93
N ILE A 59 -9.49 -8.33 -3.82
CA ILE A 59 -9.35 -6.87 -3.94
C ILE A 59 -8.46 -6.31 -2.84
N THR A 60 -8.65 -6.75 -1.60
CA THR A 60 -7.79 -6.36 -0.46
C THR A 60 -6.33 -6.68 -0.78
N TRP A 61 -6.04 -7.88 -1.29
CA TRP A 61 -4.69 -8.31 -1.59
C TRP A 61 -4.01 -7.47 -2.68
N MET A 62 -4.77 -7.04 -3.69
CA MET A 62 -4.26 -6.11 -4.70
C MET A 62 -4.01 -4.72 -4.10
N GLY A 63 -4.96 -4.22 -3.30
CA GLY A 63 -4.84 -2.89 -2.70
C GLY A 63 -3.80 -2.80 -1.58
N LEU A 64 -3.39 -3.92 -0.97
CA LEU A 64 -2.20 -3.94 -0.11
C LEU A 64 -0.95 -3.49 -0.87
N ALA A 65 -0.89 -3.61 -2.19
CA ALA A 65 0.25 -3.15 -2.98
C ALA A 65 0.21 -1.65 -3.30
N PHE A 66 -0.89 -0.94 -3.01
CA PHE A 66 -1.06 0.46 -3.40
C PHE A 66 0.02 1.43 -2.88
N PRO A 67 0.57 1.27 -1.66
CA PRO A 67 1.69 2.10 -1.22
C PRO A 67 2.93 2.01 -2.12
N TRP A 68 3.13 0.90 -2.82
CA TRP A 68 4.30 0.61 -3.65
C TRP A 68 4.06 0.80 -5.16
N ILE A 69 2.82 1.04 -5.59
CA ILE A 69 2.50 1.29 -7.00
C ILE A 69 3.21 2.54 -7.52
N PRO A 70 3.24 3.68 -6.80
CA PRO A 70 3.93 4.87 -7.29
C PRO A 70 5.42 4.67 -7.55
N ASP A 71 6.10 3.89 -6.69
CA ASP A 71 7.50 3.55 -6.89
C ASP A 71 7.69 2.71 -8.17
N THR A 72 6.79 1.76 -8.41
CA THR A 72 6.79 0.98 -9.67
C THR A 72 6.58 1.87 -10.89
N ILE A 73 5.67 2.86 -10.81
CA ILE A 73 5.43 3.82 -11.90
C ILE A 73 6.67 4.70 -12.10
N ASN A 74 7.27 5.22 -11.02
CA ASN A 74 8.49 6.02 -11.07
C ASN A 74 9.63 5.25 -11.73
N LEU A 75 9.81 3.95 -11.43
CA LEU A 75 10.84 3.14 -12.08
C LEU A 75 10.68 3.18 -13.61
N PHE A 76 9.48 2.96 -14.13
CA PHE A 76 9.23 3.03 -15.57
C PHE A 76 9.39 4.44 -16.14
N LEU A 77 8.90 5.47 -15.44
CA LEU A 77 9.02 6.85 -15.90
C LEU A 77 10.49 7.30 -16.00
N ILE A 78 11.32 6.90 -15.05
CA ILE A 78 12.75 7.25 -15.04
C ILE A 78 13.45 6.50 -16.17
N LEU A 79 13.24 5.19 -16.30
CA LEU A 79 13.91 4.37 -17.32
C LEU A 79 13.53 4.75 -18.76
N LEU A 80 12.26 5.12 -18.99
CA LEU A 80 11.75 5.37 -20.34
C LEU A 80 11.76 6.86 -20.73
N PHE A 81 11.54 7.74 -19.76
CA PHE A 81 11.27 9.17 -20.02
C PHE A 81 12.15 10.12 -19.21
N GLN A 82 13.05 9.61 -18.35
CA GLN A 82 13.87 10.42 -17.45
C GLN A 82 13.02 11.38 -16.60
N ALA A 83 11.86 10.91 -16.16
CA ALA A 83 10.88 11.70 -15.40
C ALA A 83 10.43 10.98 -14.14
N THR A 84 9.88 11.71 -13.17
CA THR A 84 9.21 11.16 -12.00
C THR A 84 7.77 11.64 -11.93
N LEU A 85 6.94 10.93 -11.18
CA LEU A 85 5.65 11.44 -10.75
C LEU A 85 5.84 12.75 -9.97
N SER A 86 4.90 13.67 -10.11
CA SER A 86 4.82 14.80 -9.20
C SER A 86 4.46 14.31 -7.80
N ASN A 87 4.99 14.97 -6.76
CA ASN A 87 4.73 14.60 -5.36
C ASN A 87 3.23 14.52 -5.05
N ALA A 88 2.42 15.40 -5.65
CA ALA A 88 0.97 15.39 -5.47
C ALA A 88 0.34 14.11 -6.03
N VAL A 89 0.68 13.73 -7.26
CA VAL A 89 0.16 12.51 -7.89
C VAL A 89 0.60 11.27 -7.13
N TYR A 90 1.87 11.23 -6.70
CA TYR A 90 2.38 10.13 -5.86
C TYR A 90 1.52 9.97 -4.60
N PHE A 91 1.32 11.04 -3.83
CA PHE A 91 0.57 10.97 -2.58
C PHE A 91 -0.92 10.66 -2.79
N ILE A 92 -1.55 11.11 -3.89
CA ILE A 92 -2.92 10.70 -4.22
C ILE A 92 -2.99 9.19 -4.42
N ILE A 93 -2.08 8.61 -5.22
CA ILE A 93 -2.08 7.18 -5.49
C ILE A 93 -1.88 6.39 -4.20
N VAL A 94 -1.01 6.81 -3.29
CA VAL A 94 -0.84 6.13 -2.00
C VAL A 94 -2.05 6.34 -1.09
N LEU A 95 -2.34 7.58 -0.73
CA LEU A 95 -3.16 7.89 0.45
C LEU A 95 -4.66 7.88 0.16
N ALA A 96 -5.09 8.33 -1.03
CA ALA A 96 -6.49 8.36 -1.39
C ALA A 96 -7.03 6.97 -1.77
N THR A 97 -6.16 6.03 -2.13
CA THR A 97 -6.58 4.68 -2.54
C THR A 97 -6.61 3.69 -1.37
N LEU A 98 -5.79 3.90 -0.34
CA LEU A 98 -5.69 3.06 0.86
C LEU A 98 -7.02 2.76 1.58
N PRO A 99 -8.00 3.68 1.64
CA PRO A 99 -9.27 3.38 2.29
C PRO A 99 -10.06 2.25 1.64
N VAL A 100 -9.90 2.04 0.34
CA VAL A 100 -10.67 1.05 -0.44
C VAL A 100 -10.33 -0.39 -0.02
N PRO A 101 -9.06 -0.85 -0.05
CA PRO A 101 -8.73 -2.22 0.36
C PRO A 101 -9.06 -2.50 1.82
N LEU A 102 -8.86 -1.54 2.71
CA LEU A 102 -9.23 -1.72 4.12
C LEU A 102 -10.75 -1.82 4.30
N PHE A 103 -11.55 -1.07 3.54
CA PHE A 103 -13.00 -1.24 3.53
C PHE A 103 -13.41 -2.64 3.06
N CYS A 104 -12.85 -3.11 1.94
CA CYS A 104 -13.09 -4.46 1.44
C CYS A 104 -12.70 -5.54 2.45
N TRP A 105 -11.55 -5.37 3.11
CA TRP A 105 -11.08 -6.26 4.16
C TRP A 105 -12.04 -6.30 5.35
N LEU A 106 -12.48 -5.13 5.83
CA LEU A 106 -13.42 -5.06 6.94
C LEU A 106 -14.76 -5.71 6.60
N ILE A 107 -15.26 -5.59 5.36
CA ILE A 107 -16.47 -6.32 4.95
C ILE A 107 -16.22 -7.83 5.03
N ALA A 108 -15.13 -8.32 4.43
CA ALA A 108 -14.81 -9.75 4.45
C ALA A 108 -14.64 -10.26 5.88
N PHE A 109 -13.83 -9.59 6.69
CA PHE A 109 -13.62 -9.91 8.10
C PHE A 109 -14.92 -9.94 8.89
N THR A 110 -15.77 -8.91 8.72
CA THR A 110 -17.02 -8.81 9.48
C THR A 110 -18.07 -9.83 9.05
N ASP A 111 -18.02 -10.29 7.80
CA ASP A 111 -18.84 -11.41 7.32
C ASP A 111 -18.49 -12.71 8.04
N PHE A 112 -17.22 -12.95 8.35
CA PHE A 112 -16.79 -14.11 9.15
C PHE A 112 -17.02 -13.94 10.65
N ARG A 113 -16.84 -12.73 11.17
CA ARG A 113 -16.85 -12.46 12.61
C ARG A 113 -17.44 -11.07 12.85
N PHE A 114 -18.46 -10.94 13.69
CA PHE A 114 -19.18 -9.68 13.94
C PHE A 114 -20.19 -9.27 12.86
N LYS A 115 -20.84 -10.24 12.20
CA LYS A 115 -21.90 -9.94 11.20
C LYS A 115 -23.02 -9.04 11.72
N LYS A 116 -23.36 -9.13 13.01
CA LYS A 116 -24.37 -8.28 13.67
C LYS A 116 -23.94 -6.82 13.73
N ASP A 117 -22.65 -6.58 14.00
CA ASP A 117 -22.08 -5.24 14.22
C ASP A 117 -21.44 -4.66 12.95
N GLN A 118 -21.39 -5.42 11.85
CA GLN A 118 -20.77 -5.06 10.57
C GLN A 118 -21.14 -3.63 10.12
N LYS A 119 -22.44 -3.29 10.14
CA LYS A 119 -22.90 -1.97 9.68
C LYS A 119 -22.28 -0.83 10.51
N ILE A 120 -22.17 -1.02 11.83
CA ILE A 120 -21.62 -0.02 12.75
C ILE A 120 -20.11 0.09 12.52
N ILE A 121 -19.40 -1.04 12.44
CA ILE A 121 -17.95 -1.07 12.19
C ILE A 121 -17.61 -0.36 10.86
N LEU A 122 -18.34 -0.69 9.79
CA LEU A 122 -18.13 -0.09 8.48
C LEU A 122 -18.51 1.40 8.45
N LEU A 123 -19.56 1.81 9.15
CA LEU A 123 -19.95 3.22 9.25
C LEU A 123 -18.90 4.04 10.00
N VAL A 124 -18.41 3.56 11.15
CA VAL A 124 -17.35 4.22 11.92
C VAL A 124 -16.09 4.36 11.07
N TYR A 125 -15.70 3.28 10.40
CA TYR A 125 -14.56 3.31 9.49
C TYR A 125 -14.74 4.33 8.36
N LEU A 126 -15.91 4.35 7.72
CA LEU A 126 -16.19 5.25 6.61
C LEU A 126 -16.14 6.73 7.05
N ILE A 127 -16.64 7.05 8.25
CA ILE A 127 -16.53 8.39 8.83
C ILE A 127 -15.07 8.78 9.01
N ILE A 128 -14.24 7.89 9.57
CA ILE A 128 -12.80 8.14 9.78
C ILE A 128 -12.09 8.32 8.42
N ALA A 129 -12.36 7.45 7.45
CA ALA A 129 -11.76 7.50 6.12
C ALA A 129 -12.12 8.80 5.38
N ILE A 130 -13.39 9.20 5.38
CA ILE A 130 -13.84 10.45 4.76
C ILE A 130 -13.21 11.66 5.45
N ALA A 131 -13.18 11.67 6.79
CA ALA A 131 -12.55 12.76 7.54
C ALA A 131 -11.05 12.88 7.22
N PHE A 132 -10.35 11.75 7.12
CA PHE A 132 -8.96 11.72 6.70
C PHE A 132 -8.78 12.21 5.26
N GLU A 133 -9.58 11.74 4.30
CA GLU A 133 -9.48 12.16 2.90
C GLU A 133 -9.74 13.67 2.74
N ILE A 134 -10.74 14.22 3.43
CA ILE A 134 -10.99 15.67 3.44
C ILE A 134 -9.75 16.42 3.96
N ALA A 135 -9.19 16.00 5.09
CA ALA A 135 -7.99 16.62 5.65
C ALA A 135 -6.79 16.49 4.68
N PHE A 136 -6.60 15.31 4.09
CA PHE A 136 -5.56 15.04 3.10
C PHE A 136 -5.67 15.97 1.89
N PHE A 137 -6.85 16.09 1.28
CA PHE A 137 -7.04 16.96 0.11
C PHE A 137 -6.89 18.44 0.45
N ILE A 138 -7.34 18.90 1.63
CA ILE A 138 -7.09 20.27 2.09
C ILE A 138 -5.58 20.54 2.15
N LEU A 139 -4.80 19.64 2.76
CA LEU A 139 -3.34 19.78 2.87
C LEU A 139 -2.66 19.70 1.50
N LEU A 140 -3.13 18.82 0.61
CA LEU A 140 -2.64 18.65 -0.75
C LEU A 140 -2.75 19.94 -1.56
N PHE A 141 -3.91 20.61 -1.51
CA PHE A 141 -4.17 21.85 -2.26
C PHE A 141 -3.51 23.08 -1.61
N GLN A 142 -3.23 23.05 -0.31
CA GLN A 142 -2.51 24.14 0.37
C GLN A 142 -1.00 24.07 0.11
N ASN A 143 -0.38 22.94 0.45
CA ASN A 143 1.05 22.72 0.24
C ASN A 143 1.37 21.23 0.44
N VAL A 144 1.79 20.56 -0.63
CA VAL A 144 2.15 19.13 -0.63
C VAL A 144 3.21 18.78 0.44
N ARG A 145 4.09 19.72 0.82
CA ARG A 145 5.08 19.51 1.88
C ARG A 145 4.48 19.29 3.26
N LEU A 146 3.23 19.68 3.48
CA LEU A 146 2.51 19.41 4.72
C LEU A 146 2.17 17.92 4.85
N ILE A 147 2.08 17.16 3.75
CA ILE A 147 1.85 15.71 3.73
C ILE A 147 3.18 14.97 3.90
N GLY A 148 4.20 15.41 3.17
CA GLY A 148 5.53 14.80 3.21
C GLY A 148 6.46 15.41 2.17
N ARG A 149 7.71 14.94 2.16
CA ARG A 149 8.75 15.33 1.19
C ARG A 149 9.46 14.10 0.65
N PHE A 150 10.15 14.24 -0.46
CA PHE A 150 10.95 13.16 -1.03
C PHE A 150 12.43 13.39 -0.73
N LEU A 151 13.11 12.34 -0.26
CA LEU A 151 14.57 12.31 -0.13
C LEU A 151 15.25 11.74 -1.40
N GLY A 152 14.48 11.01 -2.21
CA GLY A 152 14.87 10.44 -3.50
C GLY A 152 13.61 10.02 -4.28
N PRO A 153 13.74 9.49 -5.49
CA PRO A 153 12.62 9.14 -6.38
C PRO A 153 11.67 8.08 -5.80
N PHE A 154 12.11 7.31 -4.81
CA PHE A 154 11.35 6.22 -4.18
C PHE A 154 11.21 6.38 -2.66
N GLN A 155 11.57 7.54 -2.10
CA GLN A 155 11.69 7.70 -0.64
C GLN A 155 10.81 8.85 -0.13
N PRO A 156 9.50 8.60 0.05
CA PRO A 156 8.62 9.55 0.71
C PRO A 156 8.90 9.57 2.23
N GLU A 157 9.20 10.75 2.76
CA GLU A 157 9.20 11.05 4.18
C GLU A 157 7.88 11.71 4.54
N TYR A 158 6.99 10.94 5.17
CA TYR A 158 5.66 11.40 5.58
C TYR A 158 5.73 12.26 6.85
N MET A 159 4.85 13.26 6.94
CA MET A 159 4.65 14.02 8.18
C MET A 159 3.94 13.17 9.24
N LEU A 160 4.08 13.55 10.51
CA LEU A 160 3.58 12.80 11.66
C LEU A 160 2.10 12.40 11.53
N PHE A 161 1.24 13.29 11.03
CA PHE A 161 -0.18 12.98 10.92
C PHE A 161 -0.47 11.85 9.91
N ILE A 162 0.28 11.78 8.80
CA ILE A 162 0.18 10.67 7.84
C ILE A 162 0.74 9.40 8.45
N GLN A 163 1.88 9.48 9.14
CA GLN A 163 2.47 8.32 9.80
C GLN A 163 1.49 7.69 10.81
N LEU A 164 0.84 8.50 11.65
CA LEU A 164 -0.17 8.04 12.60
C LEU A 164 -1.35 7.34 11.91
N TYR A 165 -1.81 7.90 10.78
CA TYR A 165 -2.87 7.28 9.99
C TYR A 165 -2.44 5.93 9.39
N LEU A 166 -1.24 5.85 8.80
CA LEU A 166 -0.69 4.61 8.27
C LEU A 166 -0.50 3.55 9.36
N PHE A 167 0.00 3.93 10.54
CA PHE A 167 0.08 3.04 11.69
C PHE A 167 -1.29 2.54 12.14
N ALA A 168 -2.31 3.40 12.13
CA ALA A 168 -3.67 2.98 12.45
C ALA A 168 -4.21 1.95 11.45
N ILE A 169 -3.99 2.16 10.14
CA ILE A 169 -4.35 1.19 9.09
C ILE A 169 -3.63 -0.16 9.32
N ILE A 170 -2.32 -0.12 9.52
CA ILE A 170 -1.50 -1.33 9.76
C ILE A 170 -1.99 -2.06 11.00
N ALA A 171 -2.26 -1.34 12.09
CA ALA A 171 -2.80 -1.92 13.32
C ALA A 171 -4.16 -2.59 13.10
N VAL A 172 -5.08 -1.94 12.37
CA VAL A 172 -6.39 -2.52 12.06
C VAL A 172 -6.23 -3.81 11.24
N PHE A 173 -5.42 -3.80 10.18
CA PHE A 173 -5.13 -4.99 9.37
C PHE A 173 -4.54 -6.12 10.21
N PHE A 174 -3.54 -5.81 11.05
CA PHE A 174 -2.88 -6.80 11.89
C PHE A 174 -3.84 -7.40 12.93
N ILE A 175 -4.56 -6.56 13.69
CA ILE A 175 -5.48 -7.01 14.73
C ILE A 175 -6.60 -7.88 14.13
N THR A 176 -7.24 -7.40 13.06
CA THR A 176 -8.31 -8.15 12.39
C THR A 176 -7.79 -9.41 11.69
N GLY A 177 -6.57 -9.39 11.15
CA GLY A 177 -5.88 -10.56 10.62
C GLY A 177 -5.61 -11.65 11.66
N VAL A 178 -5.14 -11.26 12.84
CA VAL A 178 -4.94 -12.18 13.97
C VAL A 178 -6.27 -12.76 14.46
N LEU A 179 -7.32 -11.93 14.60
CA LEU A 179 -8.65 -12.41 14.96
C LEU A 179 -9.23 -13.38 13.92
N PHE A 180 -9.03 -13.10 12.63
CA PHE A 180 -9.42 -13.98 11.54
C PHE A 180 -8.69 -15.33 11.61
N PHE A 181 -7.38 -15.32 11.92
CA PHE A 181 -6.61 -16.53 12.13
C PHE A 181 -7.17 -17.39 13.28
N ILE A 182 -7.41 -16.77 14.44
CA ILE A 182 -7.95 -17.47 15.63
C ILE A 182 -9.28 -18.17 15.27
N GLN A 183 -10.19 -17.46 14.61
CA GLN A 183 -11.47 -18.02 14.16
C GLN A 183 -11.28 -19.14 13.11
N SER A 184 -10.32 -19.00 12.22
CA SER A 184 -10.02 -20.03 11.22
C SER A 184 -9.50 -21.33 11.85
N MET A 185 -8.84 -21.25 13.00
CA MET A 185 -8.31 -22.42 13.71
C MET A 185 -9.40 -23.25 14.41
N THR A 186 -10.56 -22.66 14.72
CA THR A 186 -11.70 -23.36 15.32
C THR A 186 -12.58 -24.09 14.28
N SER A 187 -12.40 -23.83 12.98
CA SER A 187 -13.17 -24.50 11.91
C SER A 187 -12.82 -25.99 11.81
N GLU A 188 -13.81 -26.86 11.62
CA GLU A 188 -13.58 -28.31 11.41
C GLU A 188 -12.79 -28.61 10.12
N SER A 189 -12.99 -27.79 9.08
CA SER A 189 -12.30 -27.96 7.80
C SER A 189 -10.80 -27.68 7.91
N ARG A 190 -9.98 -28.70 7.63
CA ARG A 190 -8.50 -28.60 7.54
C ARG A 190 -8.05 -27.51 6.54
N GLN A 191 -8.80 -27.31 5.47
CA GLN A 191 -8.48 -26.30 4.46
C GLN A 191 -8.60 -24.87 5.02
N VAL A 192 -9.63 -24.60 5.84
CA VAL A 192 -9.82 -23.29 6.48
C VAL A 192 -8.71 -23.02 7.49
N LYS A 193 -8.32 -24.02 8.30
CA LYS A 193 -7.18 -23.90 9.23
C LYS A 193 -5.88 -23.55 8.51
N LEU A 194 -5.60 -24.20 7.38
CA LEU A 194 -4.38 -23.93 6.60
C LEU A 194 -4.38 -22.51 6.03
N ARG A 195 -5.52 -22.05 5.49
CA ARG A 195 -5.67 -20.68 4.99
C ARG A 195 -5.46 -19.65 6.10
N GLY A 196 -6.02 -19.90 7.29
CA GLY A 196 -5.80 -19.06 8.47
C GLY A 196 -4.31 -18.92 8.79
N LYS A 197 -3.56 -20.03 8.84
CA LYS A 197 -2.11 -20.00 9.12
C LYS A 197 -1.32 -19.17 8.10
N LEU A 198 -1.63 -19.33 6.81
CA LEU A 198 -0.97 -18.56 5.75
C LEU A 198 -1.27 -17.07 5.86
N ILE A 199 -2.52 -16.72 6.18
CA ILE A 199 -2.93 -15.32 6.37
C ILE A 199 -2.19 -14.70 7.57
N LEU A 200 -2.04 -15.43 8.67
CA LEU A 200 -1.28 -14.95 9.83
C LEU A 200 0.18 -14.65 9.45
N VAL A 201 0.85 -15.58 8.78
CA VAL A 201 2.24 -15.39 8.33
C VAL A 201 2.35 -14.16 7.43
N ALA A 202 1.43 -14.00 6.48
CA ALA A 202 1.44 -12.85 5.59
C ALA A 202 1.22 -11.52 6.33
N PHE A 203 0.27 -11.44 7.27
CA PHE A 203 0.06 -10.23 8.06
C PHE A 203 1.25 -9.91 8.95
N PHE A 204 1.91 -10.91 9.53
CA PHE A 204 3.16 -10.68 10.27
C PHE A 204 4.24 -10.09 9.36
N LEU A 205 4.53 -10.74 8.23
CA LEU A 205 5.53 -10.26 7.28
C LEU A 205 5.23 -8.84 6.77
N PHE A 206 3.98 -8.60 6.36
CA PHE A 206 3.51 -7.29 5.91
C PHE A 206 3.65 -6.22 6.99
N THR A 207 3.18 -6.51 8.21
CA THR A 207 3.23 -5.56 9.33
C THR A 207 4.67 -5.24 9.71
N THR A 208 5.56 -6.25 9.76
CA THR A 208 6.97 -6.01 10.04
C THR A 208 7.64 -5.19 8.94
N GLY A 209 7.38 -5.48 7.67
CA GLY A 209 7.92 -4.72 6.54
C GLY A 209 7.47 -3.26 6.57
N ALA A 210 6.16 -3.04 6.74
CA ALA A 210 5.58 -1.70 6.79
C ALA A 210 6.04 -0.90 8.02
N ILE A 211 6.21 -1.53 9.19
CA ILE A 211 6.76 -0.85 10.37
C ILE A 211 8.23 -0.48 10.14
N PHE A 212 9.03 -1.39 9.59
CA PHE A 212 10.44 -1.10 9.32
C PHE A 212 10.60 0.01 8.29
N GLU A 213 9.74 0.07 7.27
CA GLU A 213 9.70 1.16 6.31
C GLU A 213 9.50 2.53 6.95
N VAL A 214 8.67 2.61 8.00
CA VAL A 214 8.38 3.89 8.68
C VAL A 214 9.47 4.26 9.69
N ILE A 215 10.08 3.28 10.37
CA ILE A 215 11.00 3.53 11.50
C ILE A 215 12.48 3.54 11.10
N VAL A 216 12.88 2.68 10.18
CA VAL A 216 14.30 2.43 9.90
C VAL A 216 14.82 3.48 8.93
N PRO A 217 15.87 4.25 9.28
CA PRO A 217 16.52 5.14 8.33
C PRO A 217 17.05 4.34 7.14
N PHE A 218 16.90 4.89 5.94
CA PHE A 218 17.15 4.21 4.66
C PHE A 218 18.64 3.90 4.45
N ILE A 219 19.14 2.83 5.08
CA ILE A 219 20.41 2.19 4.71
C ILE A 219 20.09 1.24 3.55
N PRO A 220 20.89 1.25 2.46
CA PRO A 220 20.60 0.50 1.23
C PRO A 220 20.15 -0.95 1.40
N ILE A 221 20.80 -1.69 2.30
CA ILE A 221 20.50 -3.10 2.56
C ILE A 221 19.10 -3.30 3.17
N PHE A 222 18.68 -2.39 4.06
CA PHE A 222 17.39 -2.51 4.74
C PHE A 222 16.25 -2.19 3.78
N VAL A 223 16.43 -1.23 2.88
CA VAL A 223 15.43 -0.85 1.87
C VAL A 223 15.01 -2.05 1.03
N VAL A 224 15.96 -2.87 0.59
CA VAL A 224 15.68 -4.07 -0.23
C VAL A 224 14.97 -5.16 0.58
N ILE A 225 15.26 -5.29 1.87
CA ILE A 225 14.67 -6.33 2.74
C ILE A 225 13.25 -5.94 3.17
N THR A 226 12.98 -4.65 3.33
CA THR A 226 11.67 -4.14 3.79
C THR A 226 10.61 -4.05 2.70
N ARG A 227 11.00 -4.13 1.42
CA ARG A 227 10.14 -3.98 0.24
C ARG A 227 9.87 -5.33 -0.42
#